data_AF-H3KE74-F1
#
_entry.id   AF-H3KE74-F1
#
_cell.length_a   1.000
_cell.length_b   1.000
_cell.length_c   1.000
_cell.angle_alpha   90.00
_cell.angle_beta   90.00
_cell.angle_gamma   90.00
#
_symmetry.space_group_name_H-M   'P 1'
#
loop_
_entity.id
_entity.type
_entity.pdbx_description
1 polymer ?
#
loop_
_entity_poly.entity_id
_entity_poly.type
_entity_poly.pdbx_seq_one_letter_code
_entity_poly.pdbx_strand_id
1 'polypeptide(L)'
;MAVSPKGLTAIHIGRRIPSRSSSWTIPAAFGIIHPSPNPDTSFQMKNIILDCDPGYDDAVALLLAAGSPEIRLLAVTTVAGNQTLAKVTGNARRILQAAGVRDVPVAAGAARPLVRGEVVVCPEIHGESGLDGTTLPEPDLPVDPRHAAQLIIDIVMREP
;
A
#
# COMPACT_ATOMS: atom_id res chain seq x y z
N MET A 1 5.94 -24.96 44.29
CA MET A 1 6.11 -25.59 42.96
C MET A 1 4.79 -25.47 42.21
N ALA A 2 4.75 -24.65 41.16
CA ALA A 2 3.63 -24.58 40.22
C ALA A 2 4.25 -24.32 38.84
N VAL A 3 4.23 -25.35 38.00
CA VAL A 3 4.69 -25.31 36.62
C VAL A 3 3.53 -24.85 35.77
N SER A 4 3.65 -23.70 35.11
CA SER A 4 2.72 -23.25 34.07
C SER A 4 3.37 -23.50 32.70
N PRO A 5 2.76 -24.32 31.82
CA PRO A 5 3.25 -24.50 30.46
C PRO A 5 2.70 -23.38 29.57
N LYS A 6 3.59 -22.63 28.90
CA LYS A 6 3.25 -21.68 27.85
C LYS A 6 2.72 -22.47 26.63
N GLY A 7 1.39 -22.51 26.50
CA GLY A 7 0.70 -23.10 25.35
C GLY A 7 0.61 -22.12 24.18
N LEU A 8 1.03 -22.59 23.00
CA LEU A 8 0.73 -21.99 21.70
C LEU A 8 -0.78 -21.78 21.54
N THR A 9 -1.20 -20.62 21.03
CA THR A 9 -2.58 -20.42 20.56
C THR A 9 -2.62 -20.56 19.05
N ALA A 10 -3.21 -21.66 18.58
CA ALA A 10 -3.59 -21.88 17.19
C ALA A 10 -4.96 -21.20 16.92
N ILE A 11 -5.05 -20.40 15.85
CA ILE A 11 -6.32 -19.79 15.42
C ILE A 11 -7.05 -20.81 14.53
N HIS A 12 -8.11 -21.40 15.07
CA HIS A 12 -9.02 -22.33 14.37
C HIS A 12 -10.20 -21.55 13.78
N ILE A 13 -10.30 -21.50 12.44
CA ILE A 13 -11.39 -20.81 11.73
C ILE A 13 -12.52 -21.79 11.46
N GLY A 14 -13.41 -21.98 12.44
CA GLY A 14 -14.61 -22.82 12.33
C GLY A 14 -15.89 -21.98 12.28
N ARG A 15 -16.54 -21.95 11.11
CA ARG A 15 -17.83 -21.27 10.86
C ARG A 15 -18.98 -21.89 11.69
N ARG A 16 -19.84 -21.04 12.26
CA ARG A 16 -21.28 -21.33 12.45
C ARG A 16 -22.09 -20.11 12.01
N ILE A 17 -22.94 -20.30 11.01
CA ILE A 17 -23.95 -19.35 10.56
C ILE A 17 -25.26 -19.72 11.28
N PRO A 18 -25.86 -18.85 12.12
CA PRO A 18 -27.23 -19.02 12.55
C PRO A 18 -28.20 -18.42 11.52
N SER A 19 -29.38 -19.03 11.43
CA SER A 19 -30.43 -18.82 10.45
C SER A 19 -31.19 -17.49 10.58
N ARG A 20 -31.56 -16.96 9.40
CA ARG A 20 -32.56 -15.93 9.05
C ARG A 20 -33.53 -15.48 10.16
N SER A 21 -33.56 -14.18 10.44
CA SER A 21 -34.69 -13.26 10.16
C SER A 21 -34.46 -11.92 10.90
N SER A 22 -35.02 -10.83 10.35
CA SER A 22 -35.06 -9.43 10.83
C SER A 22 -33.86 -8.50 10.50
N SER A 23 -34.21 -7.45 9.73
CA SER A 23 -33.53 -6.17 9.44
C SER A 23 -32.04 -6.03 9.72
N TRP A 24 -31.23 -5.98 8.66
CA TRP A 24 -29.86 -5.46 8.73
C TRP A 24 -29.92 -3.93 8.84
N THR A 25 -29.77 -3.42 10.06
CA THR A 25 -29.26 -2.07 10.27
C THR A 25 -27.79 -2.24 10.63
N ILE A 26 -26.87 -1.65 9.87
CA ILE A 26 -25.43 -1.67 10.20
C ILE A 26 -25.26 -0.85 11.48
N PRO A 27 -24.86 -1.44 12.63
CA PRO A 27 -24.50 -0.64 13.79
C PRO A 27 -23.22 0.13 13.46
N ALA A 28 -23.17 1.41 13.81
CA ALA A 28 -22.01 2.31 13.64
C ALA A 28 -20.80 1.93 14.54
N ALA A 29 -20.57 0.63 14.78
CA ALA A 29 -19.59 0.11 15.70
C ALA A 29 -18.87 -1.12 15.12
N PHE A 30 -18.41 -1.04 13.86
CA PHE A 30 -17.20 -1.75 13.47
C PHE A 30 -16.01 -0.87 13.85
N GLY A 31 -15.80 -0.72 15.16
CA GLY A 31 -14.54 -0.20 15.67
C GLY A 31 -13.46 -1.20 15.29
N ILE A 32 -12.54 -0.80 14.41
CA ILE A 32 -11.28 -1.49 14.24
C ILE A 32 -10.69 -1.64 15.64
N ILE A 33 -10.50 -2.88 16.08
CA ILE A 33 -9.77 -3.15 17.31
C ILE A 33 -8.35 -2.67 17.03
N HIS A 34 -8.05 -1.41 17.38
CA HIS A 34 -6.68 -0.97 17.55
C HIS A 34 -6.19 -1.67 18.81
N PRO A 35 -5.26 -2.64 18.73
CA PRO A 35 -4.54 -3.04 19.94
C PRO A 35 -3.94 -1.76 20.53
N SER A 36 -4.30 -1.43 21.77
CA SER A 36 -3.70 -0.30 22.48
C SER A 36 -2.19 -0.47 22.41
N PRO A 37 -1.44 0.52 21.88
CA PRO A 37 0.01 0.41 21.83
C PRO A 37 0.53 0.20 23.25
N ASN A 38 1.42 -0.78 23.40
CA ASN A 38 2.08 -1.05 24.66
C ASN A 38 2.85 0.23 25.06
N PRO A 39 2.62 0.83 26.25
CA PRO A 39 3.24 2.10 26.63
C PRO A 39 4.78 2.08 26.65
N ASP A 40 5.38 0.89 26.66
CA ASP A 40 6.82 0.68 26.62
C ASP A 40 7.41 0.64 25.21
N THR A 41 6.58 0.73 24.15
CA THR A 41 7.08 0.74 22.76
C THR A 41 7.19 2.18 22.27
N SER A 42 8.39 2.75 22.38
CA SER A 42 8.73 3.98 21.67
C SER A 42 8.81 3.68 20.17
N PHE A 43 7.69 3.80 19.47
CA PHE A 43 7.70 3.72 18.02
C PHE A 43 8.35 5.00 17.48
N GLN A 44 9.61 4.90 17.05
CA GLN A 44 10.19 5.96 16.24
C GLN A 44 9.55 5.90 14.85
N MET A 45 8.88 6.98 14.45
CA MET A 45 8.33 7.09 13.11
C MET A 45 9.45 6.93 12.09
N LYS A 46 9.25 6.03 11.13
CA LYS A 46 10.21 5.75 10.07
C LYS A 46 9.83 6.52 8.82
N ASN A 47 10.74 7.37 8.38
CA ASN A 47 10.67 8.01 7.07
C ASN A 47 10.94 6.97 5.98
N ILE A 48 10.03 6.83 5.02
CA ILE A 48 10.22 5.91 3.88
C ILE A 48 9.91 6.60 2.56
N ILE A 49 10.59 6.14 1.50
CA ILE A 49 10.18 6.32 0.12
C ILE A 49 9.79 4.93 -0.39
N LEU A 50 8.62 4.80 -1.02
CA LEU A 50 8.18 3.53 -1.58
C LEU A 50 8.36 3.54 -3.10
N ASP A 51 9.30 2.74 -3.60
CA ASP A 51 9.51 2.50 -5.03
C ASP A 51 8.82 1.20 -5.43
N CYS A 52 7.82 1.26 -6.32
CA CYS A 52 7.01 0.09 -6.66
C CYS A 52 6.43 0.16 -8.09
N ASP A 53 5.84 -0.94 -8.56
CA ASP A 53 5.21 -1.05 -9.87
C ASP A 53 3.75 -1.51 -9.77
N PRO A 54 2.83 -0.66 -9.22
CA PRO A 54 1.63 -1.13 -8.58
C PRO A 54 0.79 -2.20 -9.29
N GLY A 55 0.94 -3.43 -8.77
CA GLY A 55 0.00 -4.54 -8.83
C GLY A 55 -0.79 -4.70 -7.52
N TYR A 56 -1.43 -5.85 -7.31
CA TYR A 56 -2.26 -6.11 -6.13
C TYR A 56 -1.48 -6.08 -4.81
N ASP A 57 -0.29 -6.64 -4.78
CA ASP A 57 0.61 -6.69 -3.63
C ASP A 57 1.16 -5.31 -3.27
N ASP A 58 1.58 -4.53 -4.26
CA ASP A 58 1.98 -3.13 -4.05
C ASP A 58 0.84 -2.25 -3.55
N ALA A 59 -0.39 -2.49 -4.01
CA ALA A 59 -1.55 -1.77 -3.53
C ALA A 59 -1.77 -2.01 -2.04
N VAL A 60 -1.60 -3.26 -1.57
CA VAL A 60 -1.63 -3.58 -0.15
C VAL A 60 -0.48 -2.87 0.58
N ALA A 61 0.74 -2.87 0.03
CA ALA A 61 1.88 -2.18 0.63
C ALA A 61 1.65 -0.67 0.77
N LEU A 62 1.11 -0.01 -0.25
CA LEU A 62 0.74 1.40 -0.24
C LEU A 62 -0.32 1.71 0.83
N LEU A 63 -1.37 0.89 0.92
CA LEU A 63 -2.43 1.07 1.91
C LEU A 63 -1.93 0.86 3.34
N LEU A 64 -1.04 -0.12 3.55
CA LEU A 64 -0.41 -0.36 4.85
C LEU A 64 0.52 0.80 5.24
N ALA A 65 1.31 1.30 4.30
CA ALA A 65 2.17 2.46 4.52
C ALA A 65 1.36 3.73 4.85
N ALA A 66 0.27 3.97 4.13
CA ALA A 66 -0.62 5.11 4.33
C ALA A 66 -1.38 5.05 5.68
N GLY A 67 -1.77 3.84 6.11
CA GLY A 67 -2.54 3.65 7.34
C GLY A 67 -1.70 3.47 8.61
N SER A 68 -0.38 3.31 8.50
CA SER A 68 0.49 3.01 9.65
C SER A 68 0.95 4.30 10.35
N PRO A 69 0.68 4.47 11.66
CA PRO A 69 1.20 5.61 12.42
C PRO A 69 2.71 5.54 12.67
N GLU A 70 3.34 4.39 12.40
CA GLU A 70 4.79 4.19 12.53
C GLU A 70 5.56 4.64 11.28
N ILE A 71 4.84 4.98 10.20
CA ILE A 71 5.42 5.27 8.90
C ILE A 71 5.10 6.71 8.51
N ARG A 72 6.14 7.44 8.12
CA ARG A 72 6.02 8.71 7.39
C ARG A 72 6.41 8.46 5.94
N LEU A 73 5.40 8.29 5.09
CA LEU A 73 5.59 8.15 3.65
C LEU A 73 6.00 9.50 3.05
N LEU A 74 7.25 9.63 2.63
CA LEU A 74 7.80 10.88 2.08
C LEU A 74 7.55 11.05 0.59
N ALA A 75 7.51 9.94 -0.15
CA ALA A 75 7.23 9.90 -1.58
C ALA A 75 6.86 8.48 -2.01
N VAL A 76 6.17 8.40 -3.15
CA VAL A 76 6.01 7.17 -3.92
C VAL A 76 6.70 7.37 -5.27
N THR A 77 7.55 6.43 -5.65
CA THR A 77 8.14 6.38 -6.99
C THR A 77 7.67 5.14 -7.71
N THR A 78 7.53 5.23 -9.04
CA THR A 78 7.09 4.09 -9.82
C THR A 78 8.06 3.70 -10.92
N VAL A 79 8.24 2.40 -11.11
CA VAL A 79 9.08 1.81 -12.17
C VAL A 79 8.24 0.89 -13.05
N ALA A 80 8.58 0.75 -14.33
CA ALA A 80 7.89 -0.22 -15.18
C ALA A 80 8.31 -1.65 -14.83
N GLY A 81 7.32 -2.54 -14.72
CA GLY A 81 7.49 -3.94 -14.35
C GLY A 81 6.24 -4.74 -14.68
N ASN A 82 5.35 -4.92 -13.69
CA ASN A 82 4.05 -5.58 -13.81
C ASN A 82 3.24 -5.08 -15.01
N GLN A 83 3.24 -3.76 -15.20
CA GLN A 83 2.61 -3.06 -16.32
C GLN A 83 3.50 -1.92 -16.83
N THR A 84 3.03 -1.24 -17.89
CA THR A 84 3.70 -0.05 -18.43
C THR A 84 3.81 1.05 -17.38
N LEU A 85 4.86 1.88 -17.46
CA LEU A 85 5.10 2.98 -16.52
C LEU A 85 3.85 3.85 -16.32
N ALA A 86 3.17 4.23 -17.41
CA ALA A 86 1.97 5.06 -17.33
C ALA A 86 0.84 4.43 -16.50
N LYS A 87 0.65 3.10 -16.61
CA LYS A 87 -0.38 2.38 -15.85
C LYS A 87 -0.01 2.30 -14.38
N VAL A 88 1.22 1.88 -14.06
CA VAL A 88 1.67 1.71 -12.67
C VAL A 88 1.74 3.06 -11.93
N THR A 89 2.16 4.14 -12.59
CA THR A 89 2.08 5.51 -12.04
C THR A 89 0.63 5.95 -11.83
N GLY A 90 -0.26 5.64 -12.77
CA GLY A 90 -1.70 5.88 -12.62
C GLY A 90 -2.28 5.14 -11.42
N ASN A 91 -1.95 3.85 -11.26
CA ASN A 91 -2.41 3.01 -10.17
C ASN A 91 -1.93 3.53 -8.81
N ALA A 92 -0.66 3.88 -8.66
CA ALA A 92 -0.13 4.50 -7.43
C ALA A 92 -0.98 5.70 -6.99
N ARG A 93 -1.27 6.62 -7.92
CA ARG A 93 -2.08 7.83 -7.66
C ARG A 93 -3.51 7.49 -7.24
N ARG A 94 -4.13 6.54 -7.94
CA ARG A 94 -5.49 6.08 -7.64
C ARG A 94 -5.58 5.45 -6.24
N ILE A 95 -4.59 4.63 -5.87
CA ILE A 95 -4.52 3.99 -4.55
C ILE A 95 -4.35 5.04 -3.46
N LEU A 96 -3.39 5.96 -3.59
CA LEU A 96 -3.16 7.03 -2.61
C LEU A 96 -4.40 7.91 -2.43
N GLN A 97 -5.05 8.28 -3.54
CA GLN A 97 -6.29 9.04 -3.50
C GLN A 97 -7.41 8.29 -2.77
N ALA A 98 -7.57 6.99 -3.04
CA ALA A 98 -8.53 6.14 -2.33
C ALA A 98 -8.20 6.00 -0.83
N ALA A 99 -6.92 6.03 -0.48
CA ALA A 99 -6.42 6.02 0.91
C ALA A 99 -6.54 7.39 1.61
N GLY A 100 -7.00 8.43 0.91
CA GLY A 100 -7.09 9.80 1.45
C GLY A 100 -5.74 10.52 1.55
N VAL A 101 -4.67 9.97 0.98
CA VAL A 101 -3.33 10.56 0.97
C VAL A 101 -3.19 11.44 -0.26
N ARG A 102 -2.92 12.73 -0.05
CA ARG A 102 -2.89 13.74 -1.14
C ARG A 102 -1.65 14.62 -1.18
N ASP A 103 -0.86 14.61 -0.11
CA ASP A 103 0.33 15.43 0.12
C ASP A 103 1.64 14.69 -0.19
N VAL A 104 1.57 13.39 -0.48
CA VAL A 104 2.72 12.57 -0.86
C VAL A 104 2.98 12.68 -2.36
N PRO A 105 4.16 13.15 -2.80
CA PRO A 105 4.49 13.25 -4.22
C PRO A 105 4.62 11.86 -4.85
N VAL A 106 4.14 11.74 -6.09
CA VAL A 106 4.27 10.54 -6.92
C VAL A 106 5.11 10.86 -8.16
N ALA A 107 6.29 10.27 -8.31
CA ALA A 107 7.16 10.49 -9.47
C ALA A 107 7.32 9.22 -10.33
N ALA A 108 7.27 9.41 -11.65
CA ALA A 108 7.54 8.34 -12.60
C ALA A 108 9.06 8.15 -12.79
N GLY A 109 9.49 6.89 -12.77
CA GLY A 109 10.88 6.47 -12.92
C GLY A 109 11.18 5.83 -14.25
N ALA A 110 11.95 4.74 -14.22
CA ALA A 110 12.41 4.09 -15.45
C ALA A 110 11.27 3.35 -16.16
N ALA A 111 11.10 3.64 -17.45
CA ALA A 111 10.12 2.95 -18.30
C ALA A 111 10.61 1.59 -18.82
N ARG A 112 11.88 1.24 -18.58
CA ARG A 112 12.50 -0.01 -19.02
C ARG A 112 13.70 -0.41 -18.16
N PRO A 113 14.12 -1.69 -18.21
CA PRO A 113 15.34 -2.13 -17.56
C PRO A 113 16.57 -1.40 -18.13
N LEU A 114 17.64 -1.36 -17.34
CA LEU A 114 18.89 -0.69 -17.74
C LEU A 114 19.58 -1.40 -18.92
N VAL A 115 19.61 -2.74 -18.89
CA VAL A 115 20.41 -3.57 -19.82
C VAL A 115 19.55 -4.43 -20.74
N ARG A 116 18.47 -5.02 -20.21
CA ARG A 116 17.50 -5.75 -21.04
C ARG A 116 16.72 -4.74 -21.89
N GLY A 117 16.30 -5.17 -23.09
CA GLY A 117 15.59 -4.33 -24.05
C GLY A 117 14.23 -3.84 -23.53
N GLU A 118 13.14 -4.37 -24.05
CA GLU A 118 11.80 -3.95 -23.64
C GLU A 118 11.37 -4.57 -22.30
N VAL A 119 10.46 -3.88 -21.60
CA VAL A 119 9.78 -4.42 -20.42
C VAL A 119 8.90 -5.58 -20.87
N VAL A 120 9.10 -6.73 -20.24
CA VAL A 120 8.15 -7.84 -20.35
C VAL A 120 7.09 -7.63 -19.28
N VAL A 121 5.93 -7.12 -19.68
CA VAL A 121 4.76 -6.95 -18.80
C VAL A 121 4.10 -8.31 -18.55
N CYS A 122 3.42 -8.46 -17.41
CA CYS A 122 2.71 -9.70 -17.06
C CYS A 122 1.18 -9.47 -16.92
N PRO A 123 0.47 -9.19 -18.05
CA PRO A 123 -0.96 -8.90 -18.03
C PRO A 123 -1.80 -10.10 -17.56
N GLU A 124 -1.30 -11.32 -17.70
CA GLU A 124 -2.01 -12.55 -17.28
C GLU A 124 -2.21 -12.66 -15.76
N ILE A 125 -1.36 -12.01 -14.96
CA ILE A 125 -1.42 -12.06 -13.49
C ILE A 125 -2.15 -10.84 -12.91
N HIS A 126 -1.98 -9.67 -13.52
CA HIS A 126 -2.43 -8.38 -12.95
C HIS A 126 -3.57 -7.71 -13.73
N GLY A 127 -4.04 -8.32 -14.83
CA GLY A 127 -5.07 -7.75 -15.68
C GLY A 127 -4.59 -6.59 -16.57
N GLU A 128 -5.49 -6.03 -17.37
CA GLU A 128 -5.19 -4.95 -18.32
C GLU A 128 -4.79 -3.65 -17.62
N SER A 129 -5.42 -3.31 -16.48
CA SER A 129 -5.07 -2.11 -15.73
C SER A 129 -3.94 -2.33 -14.71
N GLY A 130 -3.64 -3.59 -14.33
CA GLY A 130 -2.77 -3.92 -13.19
C GLY A 130 -3.51 -4.10 -11.86
N LEU A 131 -4.78 -3.65 -11.79
CA LEU A 131 -5.66 -3.71 -10.61
C LEU A 131 -7.11 -4.02 -11.02
N ASP A 132 -7.28 -4.90 -12.02
CA ASP A 132 -8.60 -5.22 -12.57
C ASP A 132 -9.54 -5.76 -11.47
N GLY A 133 -10.84 -5.51 -11.64
CA GLY A 133 -11.87 -5.89 -10.66
C GLY A 133 -12.03 -4.91 -9.49
N THR A 134 -11.29 -3.79 -9.47
CA THR A 134 -11.47 -2.70 -8.50
C THR A 134 -11.98 -1.43 -9.17
N THR A 135 -12.94 -0.74 -8.54
CA THR A 135 -13.39 0.58 -8.98
C THR A 135 -12.59 1.64 -8.22
N LEU A 136 -11.49 2.08 -8.81
CA LEU A 136 -10.68 3.17 -8.27
C LEU A 136 -11.11 4.52 -8.89
N PRO A 137 -11.01 5.64 -8.15
CA PRO A 137 -11.31 6.96 -8.71
C PRO A 137 -10.34 7.29 -9.85
N GLU A 138 -10.73 8.20 -10.75
CA GLU A 138 -9.76 8.76 -11.68
C GLU A 138 -8.71 9.58 -10.92
N PRO A 139 -7.42 9.43 -11.27
CA PRO A 139 -6.34 9.99 -10.49
C PRO A 139 -6.30 11.50 -10.72
N ASP A 140 -6.61 12.26 -9.67
CA ASP A 140 -6.62 13.73 -9.70
C ASP A 140 -5.31 14.36 -9.19
N LEU A 141 -4.52 13.61 -8.43
CA LEU A 141 -3.24 14.04 -7.87
C LEU A 141 -2.20 14.24 -8.98
N PRO A 142 -1.51 15.37 -9.15
CA PRO A 142 -0.52 15.52 -10.22
C PRO A 142 0.64 14.53 -10.07
N VAL A 143 1.24 14.13 -11.20
CA VAL A 143 2.55 13.46 -11.19
C VAL A 143 3.61 14.53 -10.92
N ASP A 144 4.54 14.25 -10.01
CA ASP A 144 5.69 15.12 -9.77
C ASP A 144 6.50 15.25 -11.07
N PRO A 145 6.86 16.47 -11.51
CA PRO A 145 7.57 16.66 -12.77
C PRO A 145 8.99 16.11 -12.77
N ARG A 146 9.56 15.79 -11.60
CA ARG A 146 10.89 15.17 -11.49
C ARG A 146 10.82 13.70 -11.86
N HIS A 147 11.91 13.19 -12.42
CA HIS A 147 12.13 11.76 -12.52
C HIS A 147 12.27 11.14 -11.11
N ALA A 148 11.76 9.93 -10.91
CA ALA A 148 11.83 9.22 -9.62
C ALA A 148 13.22 9.25 -8.96
N ALA A 149 14.26 8.97 -9.74
CA ALA A 149 15.64 9.01 -9.25
C ALA A 149 16.04 10.40 -8.71
N GLN A 150 15.61 11.48 -9.36
CA GLN A 150 15.88 12.84 -8.89
C GLN A 150 15.09 13.14 -7.62
N LEU A 151 13.82 12.73 -7.55
CA LEU A 151 13.01 12.88 -6.33
C LEU A 151 13.64 12.16 -5.13
N ILE A 152 14.12 10.93 -5.33
CA ILE A 152 14.82 10.15 -4.30
C ILE A 152 16.06 10.90 -3.81
N ILE A 153 16.91 11.38 -4.72
CA ILE A 153 18.12 12.14 -4.38
C ILE A 153 17.74 13.38 -3.57
N ASP A 154 16.78 14.18 -4.04
CA ASP A 154 16.37 15.43 -3.38
C ASP A 154 15.87 15.17 -1.94
N ILE A 155 15.06 14.12 -1.73
CA ILE A 155 14.52 13.79 -0.42
C ILE A 155 15.62 13.29 0.52
N VAL A 156 16.46 12.36 0.07
CA VAL A 156 17.56 11.81 0.89
C VAL A 156 18.55 12.90 1.28
N MET A 157 18.87 13.83 0.37
CA MET A 157 19.78 14.94 0.68
C MET A 157 19.18 15.99 1.62
N ARG A 158 17.83 16.06 1.72
CA ARG A 158 17.13 16.98 2.64
C ARG A 158 16.97 16.39 4.04
N GLU A 159 16.88 15.07 4.15
CA GLU A 159 16.65 14.33 5.39
C GLU A 159 17.90 13.46 5.71
N PRO A 160 19.05 14.07 6.08
CA PRO A 160 20.30 13.36 6.31
C PRO A 160 20.31 12.43 7.53
#